data_AF-A0A960Y9J9-F1
#
_entry.id   AF-A0A960Y9J9-F1
#
_cell.length_a   1.000
_cell.length_b   1.000
_cell.length_c   1.000
_cell.angle_alpha   90.00
_cell.angle_beta   90.00
_cell.angle_gamma   90.00
#
_symmetry.space_group_name_H-M   'P 1'
#
loop_
_entity.id
_entity.type
_entity.pdbx_description
1 polymer ?
#
loop_
_entity_poly.entity_id
_entity_poly.type
_entity_poly.pdbx_seq_one_letter_code
_entity_poly.pdbx_strand_id
1 'polypeptide(L)'
;MKLRRSWILILVIAFMSLGMGSMGAGAGGKVKRPKHNFRATITDVSSVQTHVEYAACGGHTRLEGNNGKSEVSIPFERVERVVISDKDERYKTATVNFWDGRTFQVDIKAYLACTGVTEMGDVTVKVRYLRQIDFERGEYTDDGSKDESDGKPSS
;
A
#
# COMPACT_ATOMS: atom_id res chain seq x y z
N MET A 1 -8.02 -55.16 19.17
CA MET A 1 -8.39 -53.74 19.14
C MET A 1 -7.15 -52.85 18.90
N LYS A 2 -6.56 -52.85 17.70
CA LYS A 2 -5.42 -51.96 17.37
C LYS A 2 -5.63 -51.15 16.08
N LEU A 3 -6.51 -51.60 15.18
CA LEU A 3 -6.81 -50.90 13.92
C LEU A 3 -7.61 -49.60 14.10
N ARG A 4 -8.47 -49.48 15.12
CA ARG A 4 -9.34 -48.28 15.29
C ARG A 4 -8.59 -47.00 15.69
N ARG A 5 -7.41 -47.12 16.34
CA ARG A 5 -6.58 -45.97 16.73
C ARG A 5 -5.78 -45.41 15.54
N SER A 6 -5.49 -46.26 14.54
CA SER A 6 -4.73 -45.87 13.35
C SER A 6 -5.50 -44.91 12.43
N TRP A 7 -6.83 -45.06 12.38
CA TRP A 7 -7.68 -44.22 11.53
C TRP A 7 -7.83 -42.80 12.09
N ILE A 8 -7.83 -42.65 13.41
CA ILE A 8 -7.90 -41.34 14.08
C ILE A 8 -6.62 -40.54 13.80
N LEU A 9 -5.45 -41.18 13.81
CA LEU A 9 -4.17 -40.54 13.51
C LEU A 9 -4.08 -40.05 12.05
N ILE A 10 -4.60 -40.82 11.10
CA ILE A 10 -4.63 -40.43 9.67
C ILE A 10 -5.55 -39.22 9.46
N LEU A 11 -6.68 -39.15 10.17
CA LEU A 11 -7.63 -38.05 10.09
C LEU A 11 -7.05 -36.74 10.65
N VAL A 12 -6.28 -36.82 11.74
CA VAL A 12 -5.58 -35.66 12.33
C VAL A 12 -4.49 -35.12 11.41
N ILE A 13 -3.71 -36.00 10.75
CA ILE A 13 -2.68 -35.58 9.80
C ILE A 13 -3.30 -34.93 8.56
N ALA A 14 -4.39 -35.48 8.03
CA ALA A 14 -5.12 -34.87 6.90
C ALA A 14 -5.65 -33.48 7.24
N PHE A 15 -6.07 -33.25 8.49
CA PHE A 15 -6.54 -31.94 8.93
C PHE A 15 -5.41 -30.90 9.06
N MET A 16 -4.20 -31.32 9.45
CA MET A 16 -3.05 -30.40 9.48
C MET A 16 -2.56 -30.01 8.06
N SER A 17 -2.75 -30.86 7.06
CA SER A 17 -2.37 -30.57 5.67
C SER A 17 -3.24 -29.52 4.98
N LEU A 18 -4.46 -29.28 5.49
CA LEU A 18 -5.38 -28.27 4.95
C LEU A 18 -5.05 -26.85 5.42
N GLY A 19 -4.05 -26.68 6.30
CA GLY A 19 -3.69 -25.39 6.90
C GLY A 19 -2.70 -24.51 6.13
N MET A 20 -2.10 -24.98 5.03
CA MET A 20 -1.14 -24.21 4.22
C MET A 20 -1.73 -23.80 2.87
N GLY A 21 -2.87 -23.10 2.93
CA GLY A 21 -3.51 -22.47 1.79
C GLY A 21 -3.73 -20.98 2.04
N SER A 22 -2.69 -20.26 2.50
CA SER A 22 -2.69 -18.80 2.49
C SER A 22 -2.66 -18.36 1.03
N MET A 23 -3.86 -18.24 0.47
CA MET A 23 -4.15 -17.67 -0.83
C MET A 23 -3.40 -16.34 -0.97
N GLY A 24 -2.31 -16.37 -1.74
CA GLY A 24 -1.70 -15.17 -2.27
C GLY A 24 -2.75 -14.49 -3.13
N ALA A 25 -3.33 -13.41 -2.62
CA ALA A 25 -4.26 -12.57 -3.36
C ALA A 25 -3.58 -12.20 -4.68
N GLY A 26 -4.16 -12.70 -5.77
CA GLY A 26 -3.60 -12.63 -7.11
C GLY A 26 -3.18 -11.21 -7.48
N ALA A 27 -1.97 -11.11 -8.02
CA ALA A 27 -1.61 -10.03 -8.92
C ALA A 27 -2.54 -10.14 -10.15
N GLY A 28 -3.66 -9.43 -10.12
CA GLY A 28 -4.71 -9.49 -11.15
C GLY A 28 -6.05 -8.87 -10.76
N GLY A 29 -6.18 -8.31 -9.55
CA GLY A 29 -7.35 -7.48 -9.21
C GLY A 29 -7.25 -6.12 -9.88
N LYS A 30 -8.32 -5.68 -10.56
CA LYS A 30 -8.48 -4.30 -11.06
C LYS A 30 -8.05 -3.31 -9.98
N VAL A 31 -7.30 -2.27 -10.34
CA VAL A 31 -6.91 -1.23 -9.39
C VAL A 31 -8.19 -0.67 -8.79
N LYS A 32 -8.36 -0.87 -7.48
CA LYS A 32 -9.49 -0.26 -6.77
C LYS A 32 -9.24 1.24 -6.77
N ARG A 33 -10.10 1.98 -7.47
CA ARG A 33 -10.03 3.44 -7.50
C ARG A 33 -10.34 3.97 -6.09
N PRO A 34 -9.43 4.71 -5.46
CA PRO A 34 -9.72 5.40 -4.22
C PRO A 34 -10.81 6.45 -4.44
N LYS A 35 -11.50 6.82 -3.35
CA LYS A 35 -12.60 7.79 -3.36
C LYS A 35 -12.17 9.17 -3.86
N HIS A 36 -10.94 9.57 -3.55
CA HIS A 36 -10.33 10.81 -4.02
C HIS A 36 -9.36 10.53 -5.17
N ASN A 37 -9.49 11.31 -6.25
CA ASN A 37 -8.65 11.17 -7.44
C ASN A 37 -7.34 11.94 -7.28
N PHE A 38 -6.32 11.31 -6.68
CA PHE A 38 -4.98 11.90 -6.64
C PHE A 38 -4.30 11.79 -7.99
N ARG A 39 -4.06 12.94 -8.63
CA ARG A 39 -3.24 13.02 -9.83
C ARG A 39 -1.78 13.15 -9.45
N ALA A 40 -0.94 12.36 -10.12
CA ALA A 40 0.49 12.37 -9.87
C ALA A 40 1.30 12.00 -11.12
N THR A 41 2.57 12.39 -11.11
CA THR A 41 3.56 11.90 -12.05
C THR A 41 4.50 10.94 -11.31
N ILE A 42 4.53 9.69 -11.75
CA ILE A 42 5.41 8.66 -11.21
C ILE A 42 6.67 8.63 -12.08
N THR A 43 7.84 8.77 -11.46
CA THR A 43 9.13 8.61 -12.12
C THR A 43 9.83 7.36 -11.59
N ASP A 44 10.17 6.43 -12.48
CA ASP A 44 10.91 5.22 -12.12
C ASP A 44 12.44 5.45 -12.09
N VAL A 45 13.17 4.41 -11.66
CA VAL A 45 14.65 4.40 -11.65
C VAL A 45 15.28 4.47 -13.05
N SER A 46 14.51 4.17 -14.10
CA SER A 46 14.93 4.31 -15.50
C SER A 46 14.63 5.70 -16.07
N SER A 47 14.13 6.63 -15.24
CA SER A 47 13.72 7.99 -15.63
C SER A 47 12.48 8.05 -16.50
N VAL A 48 11.71 6.97 -16.60
CA VAL A 48 10.42 6.97 -17.30
C VAL A 48 9.40 7.68 -16.42
N GLN A 49 8.71 8.66 -17.00
CA GLN A 49 7.65 9.40 -16.34
C GLN A 49 6.29 8.89 -16.81
N THR A 50 5.38 8.67 -15.87
CA THR A 50 4.01 8.22 -16.15
C THR A 50 3.04 9.10 -15.38
N HIS A 51 2.17 9.80 -16.11
CA HIS A 51 1.07 10.55 -15.51
C HIS A 51 -0.06 9.60 -15.14
N VAL A 52 -0.52 9.68 -13.89
CA VAL A 52 -1.55 8.80 -13.35
C VAL A 52 -2.64 9.60 -12.66
N GLU A 53 -3.87 9.12 -12.81
CA GLU A 53 -4.99 9.45 -11.95
C GLU A 53 -5.16 8.36 -10.87
N TYR A 54 -5.93 8.65 -9.83
CA TYR A 54 -6.29 7.69 -8.78
C TYR A 54 -5.07 7.07 -8.10
N ALA A 55 -4.02 7.87 -7.90
CA ALA A 55 -2.76 7.43 -7.30
C ALA A 55 -3.00 6.88 -5.88
N ALA A 56 -2.47 5.68 -5.64
CA ALA A 56 -2.52 5.01 -4.34
C ALA A 56 -1.22 4.25 -4.09
N CYS A 57 -0.79 4.13 -2.85
CA CYS A 57 0.30 3.23 -2.45
C CYS A 57 -0.20 2.28 -1.37
N GLY A 58 0.10 0.98 -1.50
CA GLY A 58 -0.47 -0.04 -0.62
C GLY A 58 -1.98 -0.17 -0.71
N GLY A 59 -2.62 0.39 -1.76
CA GLY A 59 -4.07 0.47 -1.87
C GLY A 59 -4.71 1.65 -1.12
N HIS A 60 -3.92 2.59 -0.61
CA HIS A 60 -4.39 3.75 0.14
C HIS A 60 -3.88 5.07 -0.45
N THR A 61 -4.60 6.17 -0.21
CA THR A 61 -4.22 7.54 -0.60
C THR A 61 -3.35 8.23 0.45
N ARG A 62 -2.48 7.45 1.08
CA ARG A 62 -1.56 7.85 2.14
C ARG A 62 -0.27 7.06 1.98
N LEU A 63 0.84 7.66 2.35
CA LEU A 63 2.12 6.99 2.47
C LEU A 63 2.25 6.47 3.90
N GLU A 64 2.40 5.15 4.02
CA GLU A 64 2.62 4.49 5.30
C GLU A 64 4.05 4.00 5.41
N GLY A 65 4.66 4.23 6.57
CA GLY A 65 6.00 3.75 6.86
C GLY A 65 6.42 4.06 8.28
N ASN A 66 7.70 3.84 8.56
CA ASN A 66 8.26 4.00 9.88
C ASN A 66 9.15 5.24 9.97
N ASN A 67 9.06 6.00 11.05
CA ASN A 67 10.07 6.97 11.44
C ASN A 67 10.63 6.50 12.80
N GLY A 68 11.83 5.94 12.77
CA GLY A 68 12.41 5.27 13.95
C GLY A 68 11.58 4.06 14.38
N LYS A 69 10.98 4.13 15.58
CA LYS A 69 10.12 3.07 16.14
C LYS A 69 8.62 3.35 15.97
N SER A 70 8.26 4.47 15.36
CA SER A 70 6.87 4.89 15.19
C SER A 70 6.40 4.61 13.78
N GLU A 71 5.17 4.12 13.65
CA GLU A 71 4.46 4.07 12.37
C GLU A 71 3.84 5.44 12.08
N VAL A 72 3.98 5.89 10.84
CA VAL A 72 3.51 7.20 10.37
C VAL A 72 2.65 7.00 9.15
N SER A 73 1.55 7.74 9.09
CA SER A 73 0.64 7.79 7.96
C SER A 73 0.56 9.22 7.44
N ILE A 74 0.93 9.43 6.18
CA ILE A 74 1.02 10.75 5.56
C ILE A 74 0.00 10.83 4.41
N PRO A 75 -1.11 11.59 4.53
CA PRO A 75 -2.09 11.72 3.45
C PRO A 75 -1.50 12.48 2.26
N PHE A 76 -1.79 12.00 1.05
CA PHE A 76 -1.26 12.57 -0.21
C PHE A 76 -1.67 14.03 -0.44
N GLU A 77 -2.78 14.47 0.15
CA GLU A 77 -3.34 15.83 0.07
C GLU A 77 -2.34 16.89 0.50
N ARG A 78 -1.47 16.55 1.46
CA ARG A 78 -0.47 17.47 2.00
C ARG A 78 0.86 17.38 1.27
N VAL A 79 1.04 16.35 0.44
CA VAL A 79 2.32 16.00 -0.18
C VAL A 79 2.42 16.67 -1.54
N GLU A 80 3.52 17.37 -1.76
CA GLU A 80 3.92 17.89 -3.07
C GLU A 80 4.75 16.85 -3.83
N ARG A 81 5.76 16.30 -3.16
CA ARG A 81 6.73 15.41 -3.77
C ARG A 81 7.20 14.35 -2.79
N VAL A 82 7.43 13.14 -3.28
CA VAL A 82 8.13 12.07 -2.57
C VAL A 82 9.36 11.68 -3.37
N VAL A 83 10.55 11.81 -2.79
CA VAL A 83 11.81 11.35 -3.37
C VAL A 83 12.23 10.07 -2.68
N ILE A 84 12.55 9.04 -3.45
CA ILE A 84 12.91 7.71 -2.97
C ILE A 84 14.41 7.50 -3.09
N SER A 85 15.04 7.08 -1.99
CA SER A 85 16.45 6.69 -1.95
C SER A 85 16.64 5.32 -1.31
N ASP A 86 17.80 4.72 -1.59
CA ASP A 86 18.17 3.42 -1.05
C ASP A 86 18.40 3.49 0.47
N LYS A 87 17.96 2.44 1.17
CA LYS A 87 18.27 2.20 2.58
C LYS A 87 18.81 0.79 2.78
N ASP A 88 17.99 -0.22 2.55
CA ASP A 88 18.38 -1.63 2.59
C ASP A 88 17.51 -2.47 1.61
N GLU A 89 17.60 -3.79 1.67
CA GLU A 89 16.84 -4.69 0.78
C GLU A 89 15.33 -4.66 1.02
N ARG A 90 14.91 -4.40 2.26
CA ARG A 90 13.50 -4.44 2.70
C ARG A 90 12.86 -3.06 2.72
N TYR A 91 13.64 -2.00 2.89
CA TYR A 91 13.16 -0.64 3.06
C TYR A 91 13.85 0.34 2.10
N LYS A 92 13.10 1.38 1.71
CA LYS A 92 13.61 2.60 1.08
C LYS A 92 13.37 3.78 2.00
N THR A 93 14.19 4.80 1.89
CA THR A 93 13.94 6.09 2.54
C THR A 93 13.11 6.95 1.60
N ALA A 94 11.94 7.39 2.04
CA ALA A 94 11.11 8.36 1.34
C ALA A 94 11.27 9.73 2.00
N THR A 95 11.80 10.68 1.25
CA THR A 95 11.84 12.09 1.63
C THR A 95 10.59 12.77 1.08
N VAL A 96 9.67 13.12 1.97
CA VAL A 96 8.37 13.73 1.66
C VAL A 96 8.50 15.25 1.80
N ASN A 97 8.27 15.96 0.71
CA ASN A 97 8.14 17.41 0.68
C ASN A 97 6.65 17.77 0.69
N PHE A 98 6.27 18.64 1.61
CA PHE A 98 4.91 19.12 1.77
C PHE A 98 4.71 20.46 1.05
N TRP A 99 3.46 20.75 0.70
CA TRP A 99 3.08 22.02 0.06
C TRP A 99 3.43 23.28 0.86
N ASP A 100 3.65 23.15 2.17
CA ASP A 100 4.06 24.24 3.07
C ASP A 100 5.59 24.39 3.20
N GLY A 101 6.36 23.64 2.40
CA GLY A 101 7.81 23.68 2.36
C GLY A 101 8.50 22.84 3.43
N ARG A 102 7.76 22.17 4.32
CA ARG A 102 8.35 21.22 5.27
C ARG A 102 8.83 19.97 4.54
N THR A 103 9.79 19.30 5.15
CA THR A 103 10.27 17.98 4.71
C THR A 103 10.20 16.99 5.86
N PHE A 104 9.84 15.74 5.56
CA PHE A 104 9.82 14.64 6.52
C PHE A 104 10.35 13.35 5.88
N GLN A 105 11.16 12.60 6.63
CA GLN A 105 11.69 11.32 6.16
C GLN A 105 10.95 10.15 6.81
N VAL A 106 10.59 9.17 5.99
CA VAL A 106 9.91 7.95 6.43
C VAL A 106 10.48 6.74 5.70
N ASP A 107 10.71 5.66 6.42
CA ASP A 107 11.13 4.38 5.87
C ASP A 107 9.92 3.62 5.37
N ILE A 108 9.91 3.27 4.10
CA ILE A 108 8.79 2.56 3.46
C ILE A 108 9.25 1.20 2.93
N LYS A 109 8.34 0.22 2.93
CA LYS A 109 8.63 -1.14 2.46
C LYS A 109 8.99 -1.11 0.97
N ALA A 110 10.13 -1.67 0.59
CA ALA A 110 10.61 -1.71 -0.80
C ALA A 110 9.68 -2.52 -1.74
N TYR A 111 8.89 -3.43 -1.20
CA TYR A 111 7.91 -4.23 -1.94
C TYR A 111 6.51 -3.62 -1.99
N LEU A 112 6.27 -2.49 -1.31
CA LEU A 112 5.00 -1.77 -1.38
C LEU A 112 4.72 -1.38 -2.84
N ALA A 113 3.50 -1.60 -3.29
CA ALA A 113 3.08 -1.26 -4.65
C ALA A 113 2.36 0.10 -4.66
N CYS A 114 2.77 0.98 -5.56
CA CYS A 114 2.05 2.19 -5.92
C CYS A 114 1.33 1.96 -7.25
N THR A 115 0.07 2.33 -7.30
CA THR A 115 -0.86 2.09 -8.41
C THR A 115 -1.44 3.40 -8.90
N GLY A 116 -1.85 3.42 -10.16
CA GLY A 116 -2.58 4.53 -10.74
C GLY A 116 -3.25 4.11 -12.05
N VAL A 117 -4.06 5.00 -12.60
CA VAL A 117 -4.77 4.81 -13.86
C VAL A 117 -4.22 5.78 -14.89
N THR A 118 -3.87 5.28 -16.07
CA THR A 118 -3.44 6.06 -17.23
C THR A 118 -4.48 5.96 -18.35
N GLU A 119 -4.31 6.73 -19.42
CA GLU A 119 -5.14 6.60 -20.63
C GLU A 119 -5.04 5.20 -21.26
N MET A 120 -3.90 4.51 -21.08
CA MET A 120 -3.64 3.18 -21.62
C MET A 120 -4.09 2.04 -20.69
N GLY A 121 -4.45 2.35 -19.44
CA GLY A 121 -4.88 1.38 -18.44
C GLY A 121 -4.22 1.54 -17.08
N ASP A 122 -4.39 0.53 -16.23
CA ASP A 122 -3.89 0.50 -14.87
C ASP A 122 -2.37 0.27 -14.84
N VAL A 123 -1.64 1.07 -14.08
CA VAL A 123 -0.20 0.91 -13.84
C VAL A 123 0.06 0.54 -12.38
N THR A 124 1.04 -0.33 -12.16
CA THR A 124 1.50 -0.72 -10.82
C THR A 124 3.02 -0.76 -10.80
N VAL A 125 3.63 -0.01 -9.89
CA VAL A 125 5.08 0.05 -9.70
C VAL A 125 5.42 -0.21 -8.25
N LYS A 126 6.40 -1.08 -7.98
CA LYS A 126 6.89 -1.29 -6.62
C LYS A 126 7.82 -0.15 -6.22
N VAL A 127 7.75 0.26 -4.96
CA VAL A 127 8.60 1.31 -4.36
C VAL A 127 10.09 1.11 -4.67
N ARG A 128 10.58 -0.14 -4.71
CA ARG A 128 11.99 -0.41 -5.06
C ARG A 128 12.43 0.10 -6.45
N TYR A 129 11.48 0.33 -7.35
CA TYR A 129 11.70 0.82 -8.71
C TYR A 129 11.27 2.27 -8.88
N LEU A 130 10.80 2.92 -7.81
CA LEU A 130 10.44 4.33 -7.83
C LEU A 130 11.65 5.19 -7.53
N ARG A 131 11.77 6.30 -8.26
CA ARG A 131 12.68 7.40 -7.96
C ARG A 131 11.93 8.55 -7.30
N GLN A 132 10.78 8.91 -7.85
CA GLN A 132 10.04 10.09 -7.43
C GLN A 132 8.55 9.96 -7.72
N ILE A 133 7.72 10.59 -6.89
CA ILE A 133 6.30 10.85 -7.17
C ILE A 133 6.06 12.34 -6.96
N ASP A 134 5.54 13.02 -7.98
CA ASP A 134 5.11 14.42 -7.90
C ASP A 134 3.58 14.45 -7.92
N PHE A 135 2.97 15.00 -6.88
CA PHE A 135 1.52 15.13 -6.80
C PHE A 135 1.06 16.47 -7.39
N GLU A 136 -0.08 16.46 -8.08
CA GLU A 136 -0.73 17.69 -8.51
C GLU A 136 -1.57 18.27 -7.37
N ARG A 137 -1.50 19.60 -7.21
CA ARG A 137 -2.33 20.32 -6.23
C ARG A 137 -3.78 20.31 -6.71
N GLY A 138 -4.59 19.46 -6.11
CA GLY A 138 -6.05 19.43 -6.28
C GLY A 138 -6.76 19.91 -5.02
N GLU A 139 -8.00 20.37 -5.17
CA GLU A 139 -8.90 20.57 -4.03
C GLU A 139 -9.42 19.20 -3.59
N TYR A 140 -8.77 18.62 -2.60
CA TYR A 140 -9.20 17.37 -1.97
C TYR A 140 -9.99 17.70 -0.72
N THR A 141 -11.30 17.52 -0.77
CA THR A 141 -12.13 17.61 0.43
C THR A 141 -12.03 16.29 1.18
N ASP A 142 -11.30 16.30 2.30
CA ASP A 142 -11.31 15.24 3.32
C ASP A 142 -12.75 15.10 3.84
N ASP A 143 -13.48 14.10 3.34
CA ASP A 143 -14.79 13.76 3.88
C ASP A 143 -14.65 12.75 5.01
N GLY A 144 -13.87 13.15 6.01
CA GLY A 144 -13.82 12.65 7.38
C GLY A 144 -14.18 11.18 7.57
N SER A 145 -13.19 10.38 7.93
CA SER A 145 -13.36 9.04 8.49
C SER A 145 -14.42 9.02 9.62
N LYS A 146 -15.67 8.82 9.27
CA LYS A 146 -16.67 8.21 10.14
C LYS A 146 -16.65 6.72 9.83
N ASP A 147 -15.64 6.04 10.37
CA ASP A 147 -15.83 4.66 10.79
C ASP A 147 -16.78 4.70 11.99
N GLU A 148 -18.07 4.75 11.67
CA GLU A 148 -19.17 4.52 12.60
C GLU A 148 -19.05 3.08 13.08
N SER A 149 -18.29 2.93 14.17
CA SER A 149 -18.23 1.74 15.00
C SER A 149 -19.51 1.68 15.83
N ASP A 150 -20.62 1.39 15.17
CA ASP A 150 -21.87 1.02 15.83
C ASP A 150 -21.78 -0.43 16.31
N GLY A 151 -20.99 -0.61 17.36
CA GLY A 151 -21.20 -1.71 18.30
C GLY A 151 -22.49 -1.46 19.05
N LYS A 152 -23.57 -2.09 18.62
CA LYS A 152 -24.84 -2.10 19.34
C LYS A 152 -24.78 -3.10 20.51
N PRO A 153 -24.98 -2.67 21.77
CA PRO A 153 -25.42 -3.56 22.84
C PRO A 153 -26.93 -3.43 23.01
N SER A 154 -27.64 -4.56 23.06
CA SER A 154 -28.96 -4.68 23.69
C SER A 154 -29.07 -6.15 24.11
N SER A 155 -28.83 -6.45 25.39
CA SER A 155 -29.84 -6.46 26.47
C SER A 155 -30.84 -7.57 26.28
#